data_AF-A0A1Q8JXJ4-F1
#
_entry.id   AF-A0A1Q8JXJ4-F1
#
_cell.length_a   1.000
_cell.length_b   1.000
_cell.length_c   1.000
_cell.angle_alpha   90.00
_cell.angle_beta   90.00
_cell.angle_gamma   90.00
#
_symmetry.space_group_name_H-M   'P 1'
#
loop_
_entity.id
_entity.type
_entity.pdbx_description
1 polymer ?
#
loop_
_entity_poly.entity_id
_entity_poly.type
_entity_poly.pdbx_seq_one_letter_code
_entity_poly.pdbx_strand_id
1 'polypeptide(L)'
;MAAERTRRSRRVRDDVAAMVAKRDQLDREQEQQRRLEESAFERYARAQERIIEIEQSRDVVLAELDRRREEAVAEAEAEAESIGAQQCAVLAELHGRQRSAEDLAAMFGLPVKRVRTMLRRTRDEATSGGQAPVGAMSDDDDAAHSPTEAPPDQPRGVDGLPGLASGRAPVPSAAGPAVAPTVGQG
;
A
#
# COMPACT_ATOMS: atom_id res chain seq x y z
N MET A 1 75.51 43.99 20.71
CA MET A 1 74.13 44.50 20.54
C MET A 1 73.54 44.29 19.14
N ALA A 2 74.19 44.69 18.03
CA ALA A 2 73.62 44.55 16.68
C ALA A 2 73.48 43.07 16.21
N ALA A 3 74.49 42.23 16.47
CA ALA A 3 74.50 40.82 16.03
C ALA A 3 73.40 39.96 16.69
N GLU A 4 73.05 40.23 17.95
CA GLU A 4 72.01 39.51 18.68
C GLU A 4 70.60 39.86 18.17
N ARG A 5 70.35 41.13 17.84
CA ARG A 5 69.09 41.57 17.20
C ARG A 5 68.89 40.87 15.85
N THR A 6 69.94 40.75 15.04
CA THR A 6 69.88 40.05 13.75
C THR A 6 69.60 38.56 13.92
N ARG A 7 70.23 37.89 14.90
CA ARG A 7 69.96 36.47 15.20
C ARG A 7 68.53 36.25 15.70
N ARG A 8 68.03 37.11 16.57
CA ARG A 8 66.64 37.06 17.05
C ARG A 8 65.63 37.29 15.92
N SER A 9 65.89 38.25 15.04
CA SER A 9 65.06 38.49 13.85
C SER A 9 65.05 37.31 12.86
N ARG A 10 66.16 36.57 12.73
CA ARG A 10 66.20 35.34 11.93
C ARG A 10 65.35 34.24 12.55
N ARG A 11 65.51 33.96 13.85
CA ARG A 11 64.70 32.96 14.57
C ARG A 11 63.20 33.23 14.46
N VAL A 12 62.77 34.47 14.68
CA VAL A 12 61.35 34.85 14.53
C VAL A 12 60.86 34.61 13.09
N ARG A 13 61.68 34.89 12.07
CA ARG A 13 61.33 34.59 10.67
C ARG A 13 61.24 33.09 10.40
N ASP A 14 62.16 32.31 10.96
CA ASP A 14 62.17 30.85 10.83
C ASP A 14 60.94 30.23 11.52
N ASP A 15 60.59 30.72 12.72
CA ASP A 15 59.39 30.29 13.46
C ASP A 15 58.10 30.65 12.70
N VAL A 16 58.02 31.86 12.14
CA VAL A 16 56.89 32.26 11.29
C VAL A 16 56.82 31.40 10.02
N ALA A 17 57.94 31.12 9.37
CA ALA A 17 57.98 30.23 8.21
C ALA A 17 57.50 28.81 8.56
N ALA A 18 57.89 28.27 9.72
CA ALA A 18 57.41 26.98 10.21
C ALA A 18 55.90 26.99 10.51
N MET A 19 55.38 28.07 11.10
CA MET A 19 53.94 28.23 11.33
C MET A 19 53.15 28.30 10.01
N VAL A 20 53.65 29.03 9.01
CA VAL A 20 53.03 29.09 7.67
C VAL A 20 53.03 27.71 7.01
N ALA A 21 54.17 27.00 7.02
CA ALA A 21 54.25 25.65 6.45
C ALA A 21 53.27 24.67 7.11
N LYS A 22 53.10 24.77 8.44
CA LYS A 22 52.12 23.95 9.17
C LYS A 22 50.69 24.31 8.79
N ARG A 23 50.36 25.60 8.66
CA ARG A 23 49.04 26.04 8.19
C ARG A 23 48.77 25.49 6.79
N ASP A 24 49.70 25.67 5.86
CA ASP A 24 49.53 25.21 4.48
C ASP A 24 49.38 23.68 4.41
N GLN A 25 50.01 22.94 5.32
CA GLN A 25 49.81 21.50 5.46
C GLN A 25 48.39 21.15 5.95
N LEU A 26 47.90 21.84 6.98
CA LEU A 26 46.53 21.65 7.48
C LEU A 26 45.48 22.01 6.43
N ASP A 27 45.71 23.08 5.67
CA ASP A 27 44.80 23.50 4.60
C ASP A 27 44.70 22.42 3.51
N ARG A 28 45.83 21.79 3.14
CA ARG A 28 45.84 20.66 2.20
C ARG A 28 45.10 19.44 2.72
N GLU A 29 45.31 19.09 4.00
CA GLU A 29 44.61 17.96 4.64
C GLU A 29 43.10 18.20 4.70
N GLN A 30 42.69 19.42 5.06
CA GLN A 30 41.27 19.80 5.06
C GLN A 30 40.67 19.74 3.66
N GLU A 31 41.38 20.19 2.63
CA GLU A 31 40.89 20.12 1.26
C GLU A 31 40.76 18.67 0.78
N GLN A 32 41.71 17.79 1.11
CA GLN A 32 41.60 16.36 0.82
C GLN A 32 40.39 15.73 1.52
N GLN A 33 40.19 16.06 2.80
CA GLN A 33 39.04 15.56 3.56
C GLN A 33 37.72 16.02 2.93
N ARG A 34 37.61 17.32 2.57
CA ARG A 34 36.43 17.86 1.87
C ARG A 34 36.14 17.10 0.58
N ARG A 35 37.15 16.81 -0.24
CA ARG A 35 36.97 16.04 -1.49
C ARG A 35 36.48 14.62 -1.25
N LEU A 36 36.98 13.96 -0.20
CA LEU A 36 36.51 12.62 0.18
C LEU A 36 35.06 12.64 0.67
N GLU A 37 34.69 13.64 1.45
CA GLU A 37 33.32 13.85 1.94
C GLU A 37 32.36 14.17 0.80
N GLU A 38 32.70 15.12 -0.08
CA GLU A 38 31.92 15.45 -1.27
C GLU A 38 31.68 14.20 -2.13
N SER A 39 32.72 13.41 -2.40
CA SER A 39 32.59 12.16 -3.13
C SER A 39 31.70 11.13 -2.42
N ALA A 40 31.75 11.07 -1.09
CA ALA A 40 30.86 10.21 -0.31
C ALA A 40 29.40 10.69 -0.37
N PHE A 41 29.17 11.99 -0.27
CA PHE A 41 27.83 12.59 -0.38
C PHE A 41 27.25 12.41 -1.78
N GLU A 42 28.03 12.56 -2.83
CA GLU A 42 27.57 12.28 -4.20
C GLU A 42 27.15 10.81 -4.36
N ARG A 43 27.95 9.87 -3.84
CA ARG A 43 27.58 8.44 -3.88
C ARG A 43 26.31 8.16 -3.10
N TYR A 44 26.15 8.78 -1.93
CA TYR A 44 24.95 8.65 -1.11
C TYR A 44 23.71 9.23 -1.82
N ALA A 45 23.82 10.43 -2.37
CA ALA A 45 22.72 11.08 -3.09
C ALA A 45 22.26 10.25 -4.29
N ARG A 46 23.19 9.74 -5.10
CA ARG A 46 22.88 8.83 -6.22
C ARG A 46 22.22 7.53 -5.75
N ALA A 47 22.67 6.97 -4.63
CA ALA A 47 22.04 5.78 -4.06
C ALA A 47 20.60 6.07 -3.60
N GLN A 48 20.37 7.26 -3.00
CA GLN A 48 19.04 7.68 -2.56
C GLN A 48 18.08 7.88 -3.74
N GLU A 49 18.54 8.55 -4.80
CA GLU A 49 17.78 8.68 -6.06
C GLU A 49 17.42 7.31 -6.62
N ARG A 50 18.38 6.38 -6.62
CA ARG A 50 18.14 5.03 -7.12
C ARG A 50 17.10 4.26 -6.30
N ILE A 51 17.08 4.43 -4.98
CA ILE A 51 16.04 3.84 -4.13
C ILE A 51 14.66 4.40 -4.50
N ILE A 52 14.56 5.72 -4.65
CA ILE A 52 13.30 6.39 -5.02
C ILE A 52 12.79 5.89 -6.38
N GLU A 53 13.66 5.76 -7.37
CA GLU A 53 13.30 5.20 -8.69
C GLU A 53 12.78 3.77 -8.58
N ILE A 54 13.41 2.93 -7.77
CA ILE A 54 13.01 1.54 -7.56
C ILE A 54 11.63 1.49 -6.89
N GLU A 55 11.40 2.31 -5.87
CA GLU A 55 10.12 2.40 -5.17
C GLU A 55 9.00 2.87 -6.10
N GLN A 56 9.24 3.93 -6.88
CA GLN A 56 8.27 4.41 -7.88
C GLN A 56 7.96 3.34 -8.94
N SER A 57 8.99 2.66 -9.46
CA SER A 57 8.79 1.58 -10.42
C SER A 57 8.00 0.41 -9.82
N ARG A 58 8.26 0.06 -8.56
CA ARG A 58 7.51 -0.97 -7.84
C ARG A 58 6.05 -0.58 -7.70
N ASP A 59 5.79 0.65 -7.27
CA ASP A 59 4.43 1.11 -7.00
C ASP A 59 3.59 1.19 -8.29
N VAL A 60 4.20 1.59 -9.41
CA VAL A 60 3.56 1.53 -10.74
C VAL A 60 3.20 0.10 -11.13
N VAL A 61 4.12 -0.86 -10.94
CA VAL A 61 3.87 -2.26 -11.26
C VAL A 61 2.77 -2.86 -10.38
N LEU A 62 2.75 -2.51 -9.08
CA LEU A 62 1.70 -2.96 -8.17
C LEU A 62 0.33 -2.41 -8.56
N ALA A 63 0.24 -1.10 -8.86
CA ALA A 63 -1.01 -0.49 -9.31
C ALA A 63 -1.55 -1.14 -10.59
N GLU A 64 -0.68 -1.49 -11.54
CA GLU A 64 -1.07 -2.20 -12.76
C GLU A 64 -1.56 -3.62 -12.48
N LEU A 65 -0.92 -4.35 -11.55
CA LEU A 65 -1.36 -5.70 -11.17
C LEU A 65 -2.70 -5.67 -10.44
N ASP A 66 -2.91 -4.72 -9.54
CA ASP A 66 -4.18 -4.54 -8.84
C ASP A 66 -5.30 -4.22 -9.83
N ARG A 67 -5.05 -3.32 -10.78
CA ARG A 67 -5.98 -3.01 -11.87
C ARG A 67 -6.34 -4.25 -12.68
N ARG A 68 -5.36 -5.02 -13.14
CA ARG A 68 -5.62 -6.25 -13.92
C ARG A 68 -6.39 -7.29 -13.13
N ARG A 69 -6.13 -7.40 -11.83
CA ARG A 69 -6.85 -8.30 -10.94
C ARG A 69 -8.32 -7.87 -10.84
N GLU A 70 -8.58 -6.59 -10.63
CA GLU A 70 -9.95 -6.06 -10.57
C GLU A 70 -10.70 -6.27 -11.88
N GLU A 71 -10.05 -5.98 -13.02
CA GLU A 71 -10.61 -6.20 -14.35
C GLU A 71 -10.95 -7.68 -14.58
N ALA A 72 -10.06 -8.60 -14.24
CA ALA A 72 -10.28 -10.04 -14.40
C ALA A 72 -11.41 -10.56 -13.48
N VAL A 73 -11.52 -10.04 -12.25
CA VAL A 73 -12.61 -10.39 -11.34
C VAL A 73 -13.94 -9.89 -11.89
N ALA A 74 -14.00 -8.62 -12.32
CA ALA A 74 -15.21 -8.04 -12.88
C ALA A 74 -15.67 -8.75 -14.16
N GLU A 75 -14.74 -9.14 -15.03
CA GLU A 75 -15.02 -9.93 -16.24
C GLU A 75 -15.58 -11.31 -15.88
N ALA A 76 -14.96 -12.02 -14.93
CA ALA A 76 -15.44 -13.32 -14.49
C ALA A 76 -16.81 -13.25 -13.81
N GLU A 77 -17.08 -12.21 -13.02
CA GLU A 77 -18.39 -11.96 -12.41
C GLU A 77 -19.46 -11.69 -13.48
N ALA A 78 -19.16 -10.83 -14.47
CA ALA A 78 -20.06 -10.53 -15.57
C ALA A 78 -20.34 -11.78 -16.44
N GLU A 79 -19.33 -12.60 -16.71
CA GLU A 79 -19.49 -13.86 -17.44
C GLU A 79 -20.35 -14.85 -16.63
N ALA A 80 -20.10 -14.99 -15.32
CA ALA A 80 -20.89 -15.85 -14.45
C ALA A 80 -22.36 -15.41 -14.36
N GLU A 81 -22.62 -14.10 -14.30
CA GLU A 81 -23.97 -13.54 -14.34
C GLU A 81 -24.66 -13.82 -15.68
N SER A 82 -23.95 -13.62 -16.81
CA SER A 82 -24.45 -13.91 -18.15
C SER A 82 -24.81 -15.39 -18.32
N ILE A 83 -23.92 -16.30 -17.92
CA ILE A 83 -24.17 -17.75 -17.94
C ILE A 83 -25.35 -18.08 -17.01
N GLY A 84 -25.41 -17.48 -15.83
CA GLY A 84 -26.52 -17.65 -14.89
C GLY A 84 -27.86 -17.24 -15.48
N ALA A 85 -27.92 -16.10 -16.17
CA ALA A 85 -29.12 -15.62 -16.86
C ALA A 85 -29.52 -16.56 -18.01
N GLN A 86 -28.57 -17.04 -18.81
CA GLN A 86 -28.81 -18.03 -19.86
C GLN A 86 -29.40 -19.33 -19.30
N GLN A 87 -28.84 -19.85 -18.20
CA GLN A 87 -29.37 -21.04 -17.53
C GLN A 87 -30.81 -20.81 -17.04
N CYS A 88 -31.09 -19.64 -16.46
CA CYS A 88 -32.44 -19.29 -16.00
C CYS A 88 -33.43 -19.21 -17.17
N ALA A 89 -33.03 -18.63 -18.32
CA ALA A 89 -33.84 -18.55 -19.52
C ALA A 89 -34.17 -19.93 -20.10
N VAL A 90 -33.19 -20.84 -20.19
CA VAL A 90 -33.41 -22.22 -20.67
C VAL A 90 -34.39 -22.97 -19.76
N LEU A 91 -34.24 -22.84 -18.43
CA LEU A 91 -35.17 -23.47 -17.50
C LEU A 91 -36.59 -22.90 -17.64
N ALA A 92 -36.73 -21.58 -17.82
CA ALA A 92 -38.01 -20.93 -18.03
C ALA A 92 -38.68 -21.39 -19.33
N GLU A 93 -37.91 -21.53 -20.42
CA GLU A 93 -38.41 -22.05 -21.69
C GLU A 93 -38.93 -23.48 -21.55
N LEU A 94 -38.16 -24.38 -20.93
CA LEU A 94 -38.56 -25.77 -20.72
C LEU A 94 -39.78 -25.89 -19.80
N HIS A 95 -39.84 -25.07 -18.76
CA HIS A 95 -41.01 -24.99 -17.87
C HIS A 95 -42.26 -24.50 -18.64
N GLY A 96 -42.11 -23.51 -19.52
CA GLY A 96 -43.17 -23.05 -20.42
C GLY A 96 -43.68 -24.13 -21.38
N ARG A 97 -42.83 -25.11 -21.72
CA ARG A 97 -43.19 -26.30 -22.51
C ARG A 97 -43.76 -27.45 -21.64
N GLN A 98 -44.34 -27.12 -20.48
CA GLN A 98 -45.05 -28.03 -19.56
C GLN A 98 -44.15 -29.01 -18.76
N ARG A 99 -42.86 -28.73 -18.61
CA ARG A 99 -42.01 -29.49 -17.65
C ARG A 99 -42.17 -28.94 -16.24
N SER A 100 -42.38 -29.82 -15.27
CA SER A 100 -42.46 -29.43 -13.86
C SER A 100 -41.08 -29.05 -13.31
N ALA A 101 -41.05 -28.28 -12.21
CA ALA A 101 -39.80 -27.92 -11.55
C ALA A 101 -39.06 -29.15 -11.00
N GLU A 102 -39.80 -30.19 -10.60
CA GLU A 102 -39.29 -31.48 -10.14
C GLU A 102 -38.61 -32.26 -11.27
N ASP A 103 -39.21 -32.28 -12.47
CA ASP A 103 -38.61 -32.93 -13.64
C ASP A 103 -37.32 -32.22 -14.09
N LEU A 104 -37.34 -30.88 -14.09
CA LEU A 104 -36.16 -30.07 -14.42
C LEU A 104 -35.04 -30.29 -13.39
N ALA A 105 -35.39 -30.36 -12.10
CA ALA A 105 -34.44 -30.68 -11.03
C ALA A 105 -33.78 -32.04 -11.24
N ALA A 106 -34.56 -33.07 -11.59
CA ALA A 106 -34.04 -34.40 -11.89
C ALA A 106 -33.15 -34.40 -13.15
N MET A 107 -33.56 -33.70 -14.22
CA MET A 107 -32.86 -33.68 -15.50
C MET A 107 -31.49 -32.99 -15.43
N PHE A 108 -31.40 -31.86 -14.71
CA PHE A 108 -30.17 -31.09 -14.59
C PHE A 108 -29.37 -31.40 -13.31
N GLY A 109 -29.84 -32.36 -12.49
CA GLY A 109 -29.18 -32.72 -11.23
C GLY A 109 -29.15 -31.58 -10.21
N LEU A 110 -30.15 -30.70 -10.23
CA LEU A 110 -30.24 -29.52 -9.37
C LEU A 110 -31.24 -29.75 -8.23
N PRO A 111 -31.04 -29.14 -7.04
CA PRO A 111 -32.08 -29.13 -6.01
C PRO A 111 -33.35 -28.43 -6.51
N VAL A 112 -34.53 -29.02 -6.27
CA VAL A 112 -35.84 -28.44 -6.67
C VAL A 112 -35.99 -26.98 -6.21
N LYS A 113 -35.51 -26.67 -5.00
CA LYS A 113 -35.52 -25.30 -4.46
C LYS A 113 -34.74 -24.33 -5.36
N ARG A 114 -33.57 -24.74 -5.86
CA ARG A 114 -32.73 -23.92 -6.76
C ARG A 114 -33.43 -23.67 -8.09
N VAL A 115 -34.04 -24.69 -8.68
CA VAL A 115 -34.82 -24.56 -9.92
C VAL A 115 -35.97 -23.59 -9.73
N ARG A 116 -36.75 -23.72 -8.65
CA ARG A 116 -37.85 -22.80 -8.33
C ARG A 116 -37.35 -21.35 -8.15
N THR A 117 -36.20 -21.15 -7.49
CA THR A 117 -35.59 -19.81 -7.36
C THR A 117 -35.19 -19.23 -8.72
N MET A 118 -34.57 -20.02 -9.61
CA MET A 118 -34.17 -19.58 -10.94
C MET A 118 -35.38 -19.23 -11.83
N LEU A 119 -36.46 -20.02 -11.76
CA LEU A 119 -37.72 -19.74 -12.47
C LEU A 119 -38.43 -18.49 -11.93
N ARG A 120 -38.34 -18.24 -10.62
CA ARG A 120 -38.88 -17.00 -10.04
C ARG A 120 -38.07 -15.78 -10.49
N ARG A 121 -36.74 -15.88 -10.52
CA ARG A 121 -35.85 -14.80 -10.97
C ARG A 121 -36.22 -14.32 -12.39
N THR A 122 -36.43 -15.22 -13.34
CA THR A 122 -36.83 -14.84 -14.71
C THR A 122 -38.22 -14.21 -14.76
N ARG A 123 -39.16 -14.66 -13.92
CA ARG A 123 -40.49 -14.04 -13.81
C ARG A 123 -40.39 -12.61 -13.25
N ASP A 124 -39.59 -12.40 -12.22
CA ASP A 124 -39.41 -11.10 -11.57
C ASP A 124 -38.68 -10.12 -12.53
N GLU A 125 -37.71 -10.59 -13.31
CA GLU A 125 -37.03 -9.83 -14.38
C GLU A 125 -37.99 -9.47 -15.53
N ALA A 126 -38.84 -10.41 -15.98
CA ALA A 126 -39.85 -10.15 -17.01
C ALA A 126 -40.93 -9.14 -16.57
N THR A 127 -41.23 -9.09 -15.27
CA THR A 127 -42.21 -8.16 -14.70
C THR A 127 -41.59 -6.77 -14.46
N SER A 128 -40.30 -6.70 -14.11
CA SER A 128 -39.58 -5.44 -13.87
C SER A 128 -39.19 -4.69 -15.15
N GLY A 129 -39.12 -5.38 -16.31
CA GLY A 129 -38.88 -4.76 -17.62
C GLY A 129 -40.13 -4.16 -18.28
N GLY A 130 -41.30 -4.24 -17.65
CA GLY A 130 -42.57 -3.86 -18.25
C GLY A 130 -43.63 -3.44 -17.25
N GLN A 131 -43.44 -2.31 -16.57
CA GLN A 131 -44.57 -1.59 -15.96
C GLN A 131 -44.28 -0.10 -15.76
N ALA A 132 -45.02 0.73 -16.50
CA ALA A 132 -45.36 2.09 -16.09
C ALA A 132 -46.15 2.03 -14.77
N PRO A 133 -45.98 3.00 -13.84
CA PRO A 133 -46.68 2.99 -12.57
C PRO A 133 -48.15 3.29 -12.82
N VAL A 134 -49.01 2.28 -12.66
CA VAL A 134 -50.46 2.47 -12.66
C VAL A 134 -50.90 2.51 -11.20
N GLY A 135 -51.33 3.69 -10.77
CA GLY A 135 -52.33 3.86 -9.71
C GLY A 135 -51.86 3.62 -8.29
N ALA A 136 -51.25 4.64 -7.69
CA ALA A 136 -51.42 4.89 -6.27
C ALA A 136 -52.91 5.12 -5.99
N MET A 137 -53.52 4.24 -5.19
CA MET A 137 -54.72 4.59 -4.43
C MET A 137 -54.29 4.86 -3.00
N SER A 138 -54.46 6.13 -2.63
CA SER A 138 -54.52 6.59 -1.27
C SER A 138 -55.72 5.94 -0.57
N ASP A 139 -55.50 5.45 0.65
CA ASP A 139 -56.47 5.60 1.72
C ASP A 139 -55.70 6.17 2.92
N ASP A 140 -56.19 7.33 3.34
CA ASP A 140 -55.74 8.15 4.45
C ASP A 140 -56.57 7.79 5.70
N ASP A 141 -56.19 8.38 6.84
CA ASP A 141 -56.83 8.34 8.15
C ASP A 141 -56.77 7.01 8.94
N ASP A 142 -56.55 6.99 10.25
CA ASP A 142 -56.13 7.96 11.27
C ASP A 142 -56.06 7.14 12.58
N ALA A 143 -55.07 7.42 13.44
CA ALA A 143 -55.22 7.36 14.90
C ALA A 143 -53.86 7.60 15.59
N ALA A 144 -53.75 8.81 16.10
CA ALA A 144 -52.72 9.31 17.00
C ALA A 144 -52.43 8.39 18.22
N HIS A 145 -51.17 8.37 18.67
CA HIS A 145 -50.82 8.63 20.07
C HIS A 145 -49.35 9.08 20.20
N SER A 146 -49.17 10.00 21.12
CA SER A 146 -48.10 10.99 21.31
C SER A 146 -46.69 10.47 21.68
N PRO A 147 -45.65 11.33 21.56
CA PRO A 147 -44.25 10.98 21.75
C PRO A 147 -43.82 11.16 23.21
N THR A 148 -42.77 10.43 23.64
CA THR A 148 -41.80 10.78 24.70
C THR A 148 -40.98 9.52 25.04
N GLU A 149 -39.69 9.48 24.73
CA GLU A 149 -38.63 9.38 25.75
C GLU A 149 -37.24 9.60 25.11
N ALA A 150 -36.36 10.21 25.90
CA ALA A 150 -35.15 10.90 25.53
C ALA A 150 -33.89 9.97 25.63
N PRO A 151 -32.67 10.50 25.40
CA PRO A 151 -31.51 9.77 24.85
C PRO A 151 -30.69 8.97 25.88
N PRO A 152 -29.76 8.09 25.43
CA PRO A 152 -28.73 7.54 26.29
C PRO A 152 -27.66 8.60 26.60
N ASP A 153 -27.62 9.00 27.87
CA ASP A 153 -26.56 9.78 28.49
C ASP A 153 -25.63 8.80 29.25
N GLN A 154 -24.40 8.61 28.76
CA GLN A 154 -23.17 8.80 29.56
C GLN A 154 -21.90 8.33 28.83
N PRO A 155 -20.95 9.25 28.61
CA PRO A 155 -19.52 8.97 28.57
C PRO A 155 -18.92 9.19 29.97
N ARG A 156 -18.08 8.25 30.47
CA ARG A 156 -17.06 8.55 31.50
C ARG A 156 -16.10 7.39 31.71
N GLY A 157 -14.81 7.68 31.61
CA GLY A 157 -13.72 6.75 31.91
C GLY A 157 -12.38 7.21 31.38
N VAL A 158 -12.02 8.48 31.63
CA VAL A 158 -10.62 8.91 31.67
C VAL A 158 -9.98 8.30 32.92
N ASP A 159 -8.76 7.79 32.78
CA ASP A 159 -7.72 7.50 33.79
C ASP A 159 -6.97 6.23 33.32
N GLY A 160 -5.67 6.21 33.02
CA GLY A 160 -4.62 7.21 33.08
C GLY A 160 -3.37 6.63 32.43
N LEU A 161 -2.61 7.48 31.74
CA LEU A 161 -1.16 7.32 31.59
C LEU A 161 -0.53 7.64 32.95
N PRO A 162 0.56 6.96 33.38
CA PRO A 162 1.86 7.18 32.76
C PRO A 162 2.80 5.96 32.75
N GLY A 163 3.79 5.96 31.86
CA GLY A 163 4.85 4.96 31.92
C GLY A 163 5.89 5.06 30.81
N LEU A 164 6.75 6.07 30.89
CA LEU A 164 8.01 6.14 30.14
C LEU A 164 8.92 4.95 30.50
N ALA A 165 9.23 4.11 29.52
CA ALA A 165 10.45 3.30 29.46
C ALA A 165 10.74 3.10 27.96
N SER A 166 11.50 3.96 27.29
CA SER A 166 12.95 4.05 27.37
C SER A 166 13.63 2.69 27.28
N GLY A 167 14.18 2.38 26.10
CA GLY A 167 15.35 1.53 26.00
C GLY A 167 15.24 0.31 25.09
N ARG A 168 15.86 0.46 23.91
CA ARG A 168 16.73 -0.53 23.24
C ARG A 168 16.15 -1.18 21.98
N ALA A 169 16.37 -0.50 20.85
CA ALA A 169 16.39 -1.12 19.54
C ALA A 169 17.57 -2.12 19.44
N PRO A 170 17.38 -3.32 18.85
CA PRO A 170 18.48 -4.22 18.55
C PRO A 170 19.32 -3.67 17.38
N VAL A 171 20.61 -3.51 17.62
CA VAL A 171 21.62 -3.25 16.57
C VAL A 171 21.75 -4.48 15.67
N PRO A 172 21.75 -4.35 14.32
CA PRO A 172 22.15 -5.44 13.45
C PRO A 172 23.67 -5.66 13.59
N SER A 173 24.02 -6.86 14.03
CA SER A 173 25.40 -7.34 14.12
C SER A 173 26.00 -7.45 12.72
N ALA A 174 27.01 -6.62 12.43
CA ALA A 174 27.84 -6.73 11.25
C ALA A 174 28.63 -8.05 11.32
N ALA A 175 28.17 -9.07 10.59
CA ALA A 175 29.01 -10.20 10.21
C ALA A 175 29.99 -9.70 9.14
N GLY A 176 31.25 -9.51 9.54
CA GLY A 176 32.32 -9.11 8.64
C GLY A 176 32.59 -10.17 7.56
N PRO A 177 33.14 -9.77 6.39
CA PRO A 177 33.54 -10.71 5.36
C PRO A 177 34.75 -11.53 5.82
N ALA A 178 34.59 -12.86 5.81
CA ALA A 178 35.70 -13.79 5.91
C ALA A 178 36.52 -13.72 4.61
N VAL A 179 37.68 -13.09 4.68
CA VAL A 179 38.73 -13.18 3.66
C VAL A 179 39.50 -14.48 3.92
N ALA A 180 39.53 -15.39 2.94
CA ALA A 180 40.52 -16.47 2.89
C ALA A 180 41.36 -16.32 1.60
N PRO A 181 42.67 -16.57 1.66
CA PRO A 181 43.64 -16.13 0.66
C PRO A 181 43.78 -17.04 -0.56
N THR A 182 44.28 -16.39 -1.61
CA THR A 182 44.87 -16.89 -2.85
C THR A 182 45.97 -17.95 -2.65
N VAL A 183 46.15 -18.77 -3.71
CA VAL A 183 47.39 -19.38 -4.24
C VAL A 183 47.46 -20.91 -4.11
N GLY A 184 47.55 -21.57 -5.28
CA GLY A 184 48.02 -22.94 -5.42
C GLY A 184 47.86 -23.47 -6.84
N GLN A 185 48.74 -23.06 -7.75
CA GLN A 185 48.98 -23.78 -9.01
C GLN A 185 49.53 -25.17 -8.73
N GLY A 186 49.15 -26.13 -9.58
CA GLY A 186 49.70 -27.48 -9.68
C GLY A 186 48.95 -28.26 -10.74
#